data_AF-A0A8D4ZWC2-F1
#
_entry.id   AF-A0A8D4ZWC2-F1
#
_cell.length_a   1.000
_cell.length_b   1.000
_cell.length_c   1.000
_cell.angle_alpha   90.00
_cell.angle_beta   90.00
_cell.angle_gamma   90.00
#
_symmetry.space_group_name_H-M   'P 1'
#
loop_
_entity.id
_entity.type
_entity.pdbx_description
1 polymer ?
#
loop_
_entity_poly.entity_id
_entity_poly.type
_entity_poly.pdbx_seq_one_letter_code
_entity_poly.pdbx_strand_id
1 'polypeptide(L)'
;MCNEVRIHLWEASDEGWRSRSNDSPVCTGAESFIAGTASCRIEVEGIDELYQHIKPLGILHPNTSLKDQWWDERDFAVIDPDNNLISFFQQIKS
;
A
#
# COMPACT_ATOMS: atom_id res chain seq x y z
N MET A 1 6.17 -8.16 -25.28
CA MET A 1 6.30 -6.83 -24.63
C MET A 1 6.57 -7.09 -23.17
N CYS A 2 7.65 -6.54 -22.61
CA CYS A 2 7.92 -6.66 -21.17
C CYS A 2 7.15 -5.52 -20.50
N ASN A 3 6.00 -5.83 -19.89
CA ASN A 3 5.29 -4.86 -19.07
C ASN A 3 6.03 -4.79 -17.73
N GLU A 4 7.07 -3.97 -17.66
CA GLU A 4 7.81 -3.73 -16.43
C GLU A 4 7.10 -2.64 -15.62
N VAL A 5 6.59 -3.01 -14.44
CA VAL A 5 6.10 -2.07 -13.44
C VAL A 5 7.19 -1.88 -12.40
N ARG A 6 7.58 -0.62 -12.14
CA ARG A 6 8.54 -0.27 -11.07
C ARG A 6 7.83 0.49 -9.97
N ILE A 7 7.97 0.01 -8.75
CA ILE A 7 7.54 0.70 -7.54
C ILE A 7 8.78 1.18 -6.80
N HIS A 8 8.81 2.48 -6.50
CA HIS A 8 9.86 3.13 -5.73
C HIS A 8 9.34 3.35 -4.31
N LEU A 9 9.96 2.71 -3.32
CA LEU A 9 9.60 2.81 -1.91
C LEU A 9 10.73 3.45 -1.15
N TRP A 10 10.49 4.63 -0.58
CA TRP A 10 11.48 5.38 0.18
C TRP A 10 11.14 5.41 1.65
N GLU A 11 12.16 5.29 2.49
CA GLU A 11 12.02 5.37 3.94
C GLU A 11 11.59 6.78 4.36
N ALA A 12 10.60 6.85 5.23
CA ALA A 12 10.20 8.08 5.90
C ALA A 12 11.06 8.29 7.15
N SER A 13 12.30 8.76 6.97
CA SER A 13 13.29 8.91 8.05
C SER A 13 13.73 10.36 8.32
N ASP A 14 13.20 11.35 7.59
CA ASP A 14 13.55 12.75 7.82
C ASP A 14 12.93 13.23 9.14
N GLU A 15 13.79 13.52 10.11
CA GLU A 15 13.45 14.12 11.41
C GLU A 15 13.77 15.63 11.46
N GLY A 16 14.32 16.20 10.37
CA GLY A 16 14.70 17.60 10.27
C GLY A 16 13.53 18.56 10.46
N TRP A 17 12.30 18.07 10.24
CA TRP A 17 11.07 18.82 10.49
C TRP A 17 10.91 19.26 11.95
N ARG A 18 11.43 18.51 12.92
CA ARG A 18 11.28 18.81 14.36
C ARG A 18 11.98 20.10 14.79
N SER A 19 13.07 20.44 14.13
CA SER A 19 13.90 21.61 14.45
C SER A 19 13.62 22.83 13.56
N ARG A 20 12.59 22.77 12.71
CA ARG A 20 12.24 23.88 11.82
C ARG A 20 11.65 25.04 12.62
N SER A 21 12.09 26.24 12.27
CA SER A 21 11.63 27.50 12.87
C SER A 21 10.83 28.38 11.91
N ASN A 22 10.61 27.92 10.68
CA ASN A 22 9.86 28.66 9.66
C ASN A 22 8.48 28.03 9.45
N ASP A 23 7.47 28.87 9.20
CA ASP A 23 6.07 28.46 9.03
C ASP A 23 5.76 27.84 7.66
N SER A 24 6.75 27.76 6.76
CA SER A 24 6.56 27.08 5.48
C SER A 24 6.34 25.56 5.67
N PRO A 25 5.44 24.94 4.91
CA PRO A 25 5.21 23.50 4.94
C PRO A 25 6.50 22.68 4.83
N VAL A 26 6.49 21.50 5.44
CA VAL A 26 7.55 20.50 5.24
C VAL A 26 7.31 19.83 3.89
N CYS A 27 8.35 19.75 3.05
CA CYS A 27 8.24 19.33 1.65
C CYS A 27 9.40 18.40 1.23
N THR A 28 9.96 17.63 2.16
CA THR A 28 11.02 16.67 1.87
C THR A 28 10.48 15.39 1.25
N GLY A 29 9.23 15.04 1.57
CA GLY A 29 8.58 13.82 1.10
C GLY A 29 9.10 12.55 1.76
N ALA A 30 9.90 12.68 2.82
CA ALA A 30 10.46 11.58 3.60
C ALA A 30 10.28 11.83 5.11
N GLU A 31 9.37 12.72 5.51
CA GLU A 31 9.16 13.10 6.90
C GLU A 31 8.79 11.90 7.77
N SER A 32 9.42 11.72 8.93
CA SER A 32 9.16 10.53 9.75
C SER A 32 7.73 10.39 10.27
N PHE A 33 7.00 11.51 10.41
CA PHE A 33 5.62 11.48 10.86
C PHE A 33 4.63 10.94 9.81
N ILE A 34 5.04 10.76 8.54
CA ILE A 34 4.18 10.19 7.50
C ILE A 34 4.26 8.66 7.42
N ALA A 35 5.17 8.01 8.15
CA ALA A 35 5.20 6.55 8.25
C ALA A 35 3.84 6.01 8.75
N GLY A 36 3.33 4.97 8.10
CA GLY A 36 2.03 4.35 8.41
C GLY A 36 0.81 5.15 7.94
N THR A 37 1.00 6.26 7.23
CA THR A 37 -0.10 7.08 6.68
C THR A 37 -0.32 6.84 5.19
N ALA A 38 0.63 6.17 4.52
CA ALA A 38 0.58 5.94 3.09
C ALA A 38 -0.28 4.72 2.74
N SER A 39 -0.82 4.75 1.52
CA SER A 39 -1.44 3.57 0.92
C SER A 39 -1.23 3.54 -0.58
N CYS A 40 -1.22 2.34 -1.16
CA CYS A 40 -1.25 2.17 -2.61
C CYS A 40 -2.22 1.05 -3.01
N ARG A 41 -2.66 1.11 -4.27
CA ARG A 41 -3.54 0.12 -4.87
C ARG A 41 -2.88 -0.44 -6.12
N ILE A 42 -2.80 -1.76 -6.20
CA ILE A 42 -2.15 -2.48 -7.29
C ILE A 42 -3.20 -3.35 -7.97
N GLU A 43 -3.47 -3.07 -9.24
CA GLU A 43 -4.29 -3.94 -10.07
C GLU A 43 -3.50 -5.20 -10.44
N VAL A 44 -4.12 -6.36 -10.32
CA VAL A 44 -3.50 -7.65 -10.61
C VAL A 44 -4.41 -8.52 -11.45
N GLU A 45 -3.79 -9.45 -12.19
CA GLU A 45 -4.47 -10.60 -12.79
C GLU A 45 -4.23 -11.82 -11.90
N GLY A 46 -5.27 -12.61 -11.61
CA GLY A 46 -5.18 -13.79 -10.75
C GLY A 46 -5.17 -13.45 -9.25
N ILE A 47 -6.11 -12.60 -8.81
CA ILE A 47 -6.16 -12.15 -7.41
C ILE A 47 -6.39 -13.30 -6.41
N ASP A 48 -7.16 -14.31 -6.79
CA ASP A 48 -7.40 -15.48 -5.95
C ASP A 48 -6.11 -16.29 -5.73
N GLU A 49 -5.31 -16.51 -6.78
CA GLU A 49 -4.01 -17.17 -6.69
C GLU A 49 -3.03 -16.39 -5.84
N LEU A 50 -2.95 -15.07 -6.03
CA LEU A 50 -2.11 -14.18 -5.22
C LEU A 50 -2.52 -14.23 -3.74
N TYR A 51 -3.82 -14.19 -3.45
CA TYR A 51 -4.32 -14.27 -2.09
C TYR A 51 -3.95 -15.60 -1.42
N GLN A 52 -4.08 -16.74 -2.11
CA GLN A 52 -3.67 -18.04 -1.56
C GLN A 52 -2.17 -18.10 -1.29
N HIS A 53 -1.34 -17.44 -2.12
CA HIS A 53 0.10 -17.34 -1.89
C HIS A 53 0.45 -16.49 -0.67
N ILE A 54 -0.26 -15.37 -0.47
CA ILE A 54 0.02 -14.42 0.62
C ILE A 54 -0.54 -14.89 1.96
N LYS A 55 -1.71 -15.53 1.99
CA LYS A 55 -2.39 -15.97 3.22
C LYS A 55 -1.49 -16.71 4.22
N PRO A 56 -0.65 -17.69 3.85
CA PRO A 56 0.23 -18.39 4.80
C PRO A 56 1.36 -17.52 5.38
N LEU A 57 1.65 -16.36 4.79
CA LEU A 57 2.69 -15.45 5.29
C LEU A 57 2.24 -14.66 6.53
N GLY A 58 0.93 -14.61 6.82
CA GLY A 58 0.40 -13.93 8.00
C GLY A 58 0.45 -12.39 7.95
N ILE A 59 0.58 -11.81 6.75
CA ILE A 59 0.71 -10.36 6.53
C ILE A 59 -0.60 -9.67 6.09
N LEU A 60 -1.71 -10.40 6.03
CA LEU A 60 -3.02 -9.84 5.68
C LEU A 60 -3.45 -8.81 6.71
N HIS A 61 -4.02 -7.70 6.24
CA HIS A 61 -4.59 -6.71 7.15
C HIS A 61 -5.77 -7.35 7.92
N PRO A 62 -5.81 -7.27 9.26
CA PRO A 62 -6.72 -8.06 10.10
C PRO A 62 -8.21 -7.83 9.82
N ASN A 63 -8.56 -6.64 9.32
CA ASN A 63 -9.95 -6.28 8.98
C ASN A 63 -10.32 -6.55 7.52
N THR A 64 -9.45 -7.20 6.74
CA THR A 64 -9.70 -7.49 5.33
C THR A 64 -9.58 -8.97 5.04
N SER A 65 -10.39 -9.43 4.09
CA SER A 65 -10.30 -10.75 3.48
C SER A 65 -10.67 -10.59 2.00
N LEU A 66 -10.23 -11.53 1.16
CA LEU A 66 -10.58 -11.51 -0.26
C LEU A 66 -12.08 -11.54 -0.45
N LYS A 67 -12.65 -10.50 -1.07
CA LYS A 67 -14.08 -10.41 -1.33
C LYS A 67 -14.40 -9.54 -2.53
N ASP A 68 -15.59 -9.78 -3.09
CA ASP A 68 -16.17 -8.91 -4.11
C ASP A 68 -16.81 -7.68 -3.42
N GLN A 69 -16.55 -6.51 -3.98
CA GLN A 69 -17.03 -5.22 -3.52
C GLN A 69 -18.22 -4.76 -4.35
N TRP A 70 -19.03 -3.84 -3.80
CA TRP A 70 -20.22 -3.31 -4.49
C TRP A 70 -19.88 -2.40 -5.68
N TRP A 71 -18.61 -2.03 -5.85
CA TRP A 71 -18.09 -1.23 -6.96
C TRP A 71 -17.35 -2.07 -8.01
N ASP A 72 -17.73 -3.34 -8.17
CA ASP A 72 -17.26 -4.27 -9.21
C ASP A 72 -15.76 -4.64 -9.16
N GLU A 73 -15.16 -4.62 -7.97
CA GLU A 73 -13.78 -5.09 -7.75
C GLU A 73 -13.75 -6.25 -6.77
N ARG A 74 -12.82 -7.19 -6.98
CA ARG A 74 -12.43 -8.17 -5.99
C ARG A 74 -11.12 -7.71 -5.39
N ASP A 75 -11.04 -7.60 -4.07
CA ASP A 75 -9.85 -7.04 -3.40
C ASP A 75 -9.50 -7.70 -2.06
N PHE A 76 -8.26 -7.51 -1.63
CA PHE A 76 -7.78 -7.73 -0.27
C PHE A 76 -6.60 -6.78 0.02
N ALA A 77 -6.20 -6.64 1.29
CA ALA A 77 -5.08 -5.78 1.66
C ALA A 77 -4.08 -6.46 2.60
N VAL A 78 -2.83 -5.97 2.53
CA VAL A 78 -1.74 -6.28 3.45
C VAL A 78 -1.22 -4.99 4.09
N ILE A 79 -0.45 -5.15 5.16
CA ILE A 79 0.31 -4.05 5.77
C ILE A 79 1.79 -4.31 5.66
N ASP A 80 2.55 -3.24 5.43
CA ASP A 80 3.99 -3.26 5.61
C ASP A 80 4.36 -3.12 7.11
N PRO A 81 5.65 -3.22 7.48
CA PRO A 81 6.10 -3.09 8.87
C PRO A 81 5.77 -1.75 9.55
N ASP A 82 5.54 -0.68 8.77
CA ASP A 82 5.19 0.64 9.27
C ASP A 82 3.67 0.88 9.30
N ASN A 83 2.86 -0.13 8.94
CA ASN A 83 1.41 -0.08 8.77
C ASN A 83 0.90 0.72 7.56
N ASN A 84 1.74 0.92 6.54
CA ASN A 84 1.23 1.41 5.25
C ASN A 84 0.35 0.33 4.61
N LEU A 85 -0.75 0.76 4.00
CA LEU A 85 -1.74 -0.15 3.41
C LEU A 85 -1.41 -0.44 1.95
N ILE A 86 -1.28 -1.72 1.59
CA ILE A 86 -1.13 -2.15 0.20
C ILE A 86 -2.34 -3.00 -0.16
N SER A 87 -3.18 -2.48 -1.05
CA SER A 87 -4.38 -3.19 -1.51
C SER A 87 -4.16 -3.76 -2.91
N PHE A 88 -4.45 -5.04 -3.08
CA PHE A 88 -4.49 -5.70 -4.38
C PHE A 88 -5.93 -5.81 -4.82
N PHE A 89 -6.21 -5.50 -6.08
CA PHE A 89 -7.56 -5.60 -6.64
C PHE A 89 -7.54 -6.13 -8.07
N GLN A 90 -8.66 -6.71 -8.47
CA GLN A 90 -8.93 -7.13 -9.85
C GLN A 90 -10.36 -6.71 -10.22
N GLN A 91 -10.54 -6.15 -11.42
CA GLN A 91 -11.87 -5.82 -11.93
C GLN A 91 -12.68 -7.11 -12.15
N ILE A 92 -13.93 -7.15 -11.66
CA ILE A 92 -14.84 -8.29 -11.84
C ILE A 92 -15.49 -8.26 -13.23
N LYS A 93 -15.55 -7.07 -13.84
CA LYS A 93 -16.08 -6.86 -15.19
C LYS A 93 -14.94 -6.48 -16.14
N SER A 94 -14.87 -7.19 -17.28
CA SER A 94 -14.22 -6.71 -18.51
C SER A 94 -15.28 -6.32 -19.52
#